data_AF-A0A9P5RAM0-F1
#
_entry.id   AF-A0A9P5RAM0-F1
#
_cell.length_a   1.000
_cell.length_b   1.000
_cell.length_c   1.000
_cell.angle_alpha   90.00
_cell.angle_beta   90.00
_cell.angle_gamma   90.00
#
_symmetry.space_group_name_H-M   'P 1'
#
loop_
_entity.id
_entity.type
_entity.pdbx_description
1 polymer ?
#
loop_
_entity_poly.entity_id
_entity_poly.type
_entity_poly.pdbx_seq_one_letter_code
_entity_poly.pdbx_strand_id
1 'polypeptide(L)'
;MTISHHSNSNKNHSQEETILITGGAGFIGSHTVVQLLNLGKRLVIVDNLCNSSEESLHRALALAHKPTGSLVFHKVDLLDGVALEAVFQLYTFSACIHFAGLKAVGESSQIPLGYYQTNVTGTLNLVQLLQKYTCRNLIFSSSATVYGLPTSDAPLKEDAPTGATNPYGRTKLYIEQILRDTAESEPGKWNIILLRYFNPVGAHESGRIGEDPNGTPNNLMPYVAQVAIGRRPIINVFGNDYHTKDGTGVRDYIHIQDLARGHVAALAKIETVLRSEKPLGCVPYNLGTGSGYSVMEMIHSMGKTVGHDLPFRVIGRRPGDVATVIADPGLAAKELGWKAEKTLEDMCQDLWRWQTLNPEGYSSSSKQEATTTTTTHAPQVITLPTISGKHVIVDGRSTPPFQLSSAFSPVNSPAPEPAPRKTGRTAI
;
A
#
# COMPACT_ATOMS: atom_id res chain seq x y z
N MET A 1 45.26 -28.40 35.25
CA MET A 1 45.03 -27.61 34.03
C MET A 1 44.29 -28.50 33.05
N THR A 2 42.97 -28.39 33.02
CA THR A 2 42.10 -29.23 32.20
C THR A 2 41.40 -28.29 31.24
N ILE A 3 41.80 -28.32 29.97
CA ILE A 3 41.23 -27.48 28.92
C ILE A 3 39.97 -28.19 28.41
N SER A 4 38.81 -27.67 28.79
CA SER A 4 37.53 -28.09 28.25
C SER A 4 37.31 -27.39 26.90
N HIS A 5 37.16 -28.17 25.84
CA HIS A 5 36.71 -27.69 24.54
C HIS A 5 35.25 -27.24 24.63
N HIS A 6 35.00 -25.94 24.65
CA HIS A 6 33.71 -25.37 24.28
C HIS A 6 33.61 -25.32 22.76
N SER A 7 32.80 -26.22 22.20
CA SER A 7 32.33 -26.12 20.82
C SER A 7 31.34 -24.97 20.72
N ASN A 8 31.85 -23.78 20.42
CA ASN A 8 31.06 -22.60 20.16
C ASN A 8 30.46 -22.72 18.76
N SER A 9 29.25 -23.28 18.64
CA SER A 9 28.50 -23.27 17.38
C SER A 9 27.90 -21.89 17.16
N ASN A 10 28.73 -20.93 16.75
CA ASN A 10 28.26 -19.69 16.14
C ASN A 10 27.60 -20.03 14.80
N LYS A 11 26.31 -20.37 14.83
CA LYS A 11 25.46 -20.27 13.64
C LYS A 11 25.30 -18.77 13.35
N ASN A 12 26.18 -18.21 12.53
CA ASN A 12 26.01 -16.89 11.92
C ASN A 12 24.61 -16.82 11.30
N HIS A 13 23.67 -16.18 12.00
CA HIS A 13 22.34 -15.82 11.50
C HIS A 13 22.45 -14.55 10.63
N SER A 14 23.24 -14.60 9.57
CA SER A 14 22.94 -13.76 8.41
C SER A 14 21.89 -14.49 7.57
N GLN A 15 20.71 -14.73 8.15
CA GLN A 15 19.53 -15.03 7.33
C GLN A 15 19.30 -13.77 6.50
N GLU A 16 19.63 -13.84 5.22
CA GLU A 16 19.61 -12.67 4.33
C GLU A 16 18.20 -12.03 4.32
N GLU A 17 18.12 -10.81 4.85
CA GLU A 17 16.89 -10.05 5.05
C GLU A 17 16.09 -9.94 3.75
N THR A 18 14.92 -10.58 3.72
CA THR A 18 14.01 -10.54 2.57
C THR A 18 12.79 -9.74 2.93
N ILE A 19 12.44 -8.78 2.07
CA ILE A 19 11.28 -7.92 2.26
C ILE A 19 10.17 -8.41 1.34
N LEU A 20 9.04 -8.77 1.93
CA LEU A 20 7.81 -9.01 1.19
C LEU A 20 7.18 -7.68 0.79
N ILE A 21 6.82 -7.52 -0.48
CA ILE A 21 6.09 -6.36 -0.96
C ILE A 21 4.84 -6.84 -1.70
N THR A 22 3.68 -6.67 -1.08
CA THR A 22 2.41 -6.95 -1.78
C THR A 22 2.00 -5.71 -2.59
N GLY A 23 1.46 -5.86 -3.80
CA GLY A 23 1.09 -4.74 -4.65
C GLY A 23 2.30 -3.99 -5.25
N GLY A 24 3.46 -4.66 -5.30
CA GLY A 24 4.73 -4.05 -5.70
C GLY A 24 4.81 -3.66 -7.17
N ALA A 25 3.95 -4.20 -8.05
CA ALA A 25 3.89 -3.79 -9.46
C ALA A 25 3.03 -2.53 -9.67
N GLY A 26 2.26 -2.11 -8.66
CA GLY A 26 1.45 -0.89 -8.70
C GLY A 26 2.28 0.40 -8.63
N PHE A 27 1.60 1.54 -8.79
CA PHE A 27 2.24 2.86 -8.89
C PHE A 27 3.21 3.17 -7.74
N ILE A 28 2.78 3.10 -6.47
CA ILE A 28 3.65 3.39 -5.32
C ILE A 28 4.65 2.25 -5.07
N GLY A 29 4.19 1.01 -5.31
CA GLY A 29 5.01 -0.19 -5.16
C GLY A 29 6.26 -0.16 -6.03
N SER A 30 6.12 0.13 -7.32
CA SER A 30 7.22 0.08 -8.28
C SER A 30 8.31 1.12 -7.99
N HIS A 31 7.91 2.31 -7.51
CA HIS A 31 8.86 3.35 -7.11
C HIS A 31 9.60 2.97 -5.82
N THR A 32 8.87 2.42 -4.83
CA THR A 32 9.48 1.89 -3.60
C THR A 32 10.46 0.75 -3.90
N VAL A 33 10.13 -0.12 -4.85
CA VAL A 33 11.01 -1.20 -5.32
C VAL A 33 12.34 -0.65 -5.85
N VAL A 34 12.33 0.39 -6.69
CA VAL A 34 13.58 1.02 -7.16
C VAL A 34 14.45 1.48 -5.99
N GLN A 35 13.85 2.19 -5.04
CA GLN A 35 14.57 2.72 -3.88
C GLN A 35 15.21 1.61 -3.03
N LEU A 36 14.48 0.52 -2.80
CA LEU A 36 14.99 -0.62 -2.00
C LEU A 36 16.05 -1.44 -2.75
N LEU A 37 15.93 -1.59 -4.07
CA LEU A 37 16.95 -2.25 -4.89
C LEU A 37 18.25 -1.43 -4.92
N ASN A 38 18.17 -0.11 -4.97
CA ASN A 38 19.34 0.78 -4.85
C ASN A 38 20.05 0.65 -3.49
N LEU A 39 19.34 0.19 -2.45
CA LEU A 39 19.91 -0.13 -1.15
C LEU A 39 20.39 -1.59 -1.04
N GLY A 40 20.38 -2.34 -2.13
CA GLY A 40 20.82 -3.74 -2.17
C GLY A 40 19.89 -4.71 -1.44
N LYS A 41 18.63 -4.36 -1.18
CA LYS A 41 17.68 -5.22 -0.48
C LYS A 41 17.18 -6.36 -1.38
N ARG A 42 16.89 -7.52 -0.79
CA ARG A 42 16.25 -8.66 -1.46
C ARG A 42 14.74 -8.56 -1.34
N LEU A 43 14.04 -8.57 -2.45
CA LEU A 43 12.62 -8.30 -2.54
C LEU A 43 11.87 -9.52 -3.10
N VAL A 44 10.75 -9.84 -2.47
CA VAL A 44 9.75 -10.76 -3.01
C VAL A 44 8.46 -9.99 -3.20
N ILE A 45 8.01 -9.90 -4.45
CA ILE A 45 6.81 -9.17 -4.84
C ILE A 45 5.64 -10.14 -4.97
N VAL A 46 4.51 -9.81 -4.36
CA VAL A 46 3.22 -10.51 -4.54
C VAL A 46 2.23 -9.54 -5.14
N ASP A 47 1.74 -9.80 -6.36
CA ASP A 47 0.77 -8.93 -7.04
C ASP A 47 -0.10 -9.76 -7.99
N ASN A 48 -1.40 -9.50 -8.07
CA ASN A 48 -2.29 -10.22 -9.00
C ASN A 48 -2.41 -9.51 -10.37
N LEU A 49 -1.82 -8.32 -10.52
CA LEU A 49 -1.82 -7.49 -11.71
C LEU A 49 -3.20 -6.92 -12.11
N CYS A 50 -4.15 -6.83 -11.17
CA CYS A 50 -5.50 -6.33 -11.48
C CYS A 50 -5.53 -4.86 -11.90
N ASN A 51 -4.56 -4.06 -11.44
CA ASN A 51 -4.43 -2.63 -11.76
C ASN A 51 -2.95 -2.21 -11.90
N SER A 52 -2.14 -3.10 -12.45
CA SER A 52 -0.70 -2.91 -12.65
C SER A 52 -0.20 -3.78 -13.80
N SER A 53 1.07 -3.61 -14.18
CA SER A 53 1.74 -4.40 -15.21
C SER A 53 3.04 -4.95 -14.66
N GLU A 54 3.36 -6.21 -14.97
CA GLU A 54 4.63 -6.85 -14.62
C GLU A 54 5.84 -6.08 -15.21
N GLU A 55 5.64 -5.41 -16.35
CA GLU A 55 6.64 -4.54 -16.97
C GLU A 55 7.14 -3.43 -16.03
N SER A 56 6.30 -2.95 -15.09
CA SER A 56 6.75 -1.95 -14.13
C SER A 56 7.88 -2.47 -13.25
N LEU A 57 7.89 -3.78 -12.93
CA LEU A 57 8.94 -4.44 -12.15
C LEU A 57 10.22 -4.63 -12.98
N HIS A 58 10.09 -4.99 -14.26
CA HIS A 58 11.24 -5.08 -15.18
C HIS A 58 11.95 -3.73 -15.29
N ARG A 59 11.18 -2.66 -15.50
CA ARG A 59 11.72 -1.31 -15.59
C ARG A 59 12.26 -0.81 -14.25
N ALA A 60 11.62 -1.15 -13.14
CA ALA A 60 12.14 -0.83 -11.80
C ALA A 60 13.49 -1.51 -11.54
N LEU A 61 13.64 -2.79 -11.89
CA LEU A 61 14.90 -3.52 -11.77
C LEU A 61 16.00 -2.88 -12.65
N ALA A 62 15.67 -2.51 -13.89
CA ALA A 62 16.61 -1.86 -14.80
C ALA A 62 16.99 -0.42 -14.38
N LEU A 63 16.20 0.22 -13.52
CA LEU A 63 16.51 1.52 -12.94
C LEU A 63 17.40 1.44 -11.71
N ALA A 64 17.45 0.29 -11.04
CA ALA A 64 18.31 0.11 -9.88
C ALA A 64 19.79 0.09 -10.29
N HIS A 65 20.58 1.01 -9.73
CA HIS A 65 22.01 1.12 -10.01
C HIS A 65 22.78 0.06 -9.22
N LYS A 66 23.46 -0.87 -9.93
CA LYS A 66 24.25 -1.97 -9.32
C LYS A 66 23.46 -2.82 -8.32
N PRO A 67 22.46 -3.59 -8.76
CA PRO A 67 21.65 -4.41 -7.87
C PRO A 67 22.52 -5.53 -7.28
N THR A 68 23.03 -5.30 -6.08
CA THR A 68 23.45 -6.37 -5.16
C THR A 68 22.24 -7.04 -4.51
N GLY A 69 21.07 -6.39 -4.59
CA GLY A 69 19.78 -6.95 -4.23
C GLY A 69 19.18 -7.81 -5.35
N SER A 70 18.08 -8.49 -5.03
CA SER A 70 17.35 -9.36 -5.95
C SER A 70 15.87 -9.03 -5.95
N LEU A 71 15.18 -9.29 -7.06
CA LEU A 71 13.73 -9.14 -7.16
C LEU A 71 13.11 -10.43 -7.70
N VAL A 72 12.24 -11.05 -6.91
CA VAL A 72 11.44 -12.21 -7.30
C VAL A 72 9.98 -11.83 -7.35
N PHE A 73 9.26 -12.25 -8.39
CA PHE A 73 7.84 -11.93 -8.56
C PHE A 73 6.97 -13.19 -8.49
N HIS A 74 5.91 -13.12 -7.69
CA HIS A 74 4.85 -14.10 -7.57
C HIS A 74 3.52 -13.47 -7.96
N LYS A 75 2.92 -13.97 -9.05
CA LYS A 75 1.57 -13.58 -9.46
C LYS A 75 0.54 -14.30 -8.60
N VAL A 76 0.20 -13.72 -7.44
CA VAL A 76 -0.67 -14.31 -6.42
C VAL A 76 -1.67 -13.27 -5.91
N ASP A 77 -2.92 -13.69 -5.73
CA ASP A 77 -3.96 -12.90 -5.07
C ASP A 77 -3.91 -13.14 -3.56
N LEU A 78 -4.06 -12.08 -2.75
CA LEU A 78 -4.09 -12.22 -1.29
C LEU A 78 -5.30 -13.01 -0.80
N LEU A 79 -6.35 -13.13 -1.61
CA LEU A 79 -7.52 -13.96 -1.32
C LEU A 79 -7.27 -15.46 -1.56
N ASP A 80 -6.22 -15.83 -2.30
CA ASP A 80 -5.79 -17.22 -2.44
C ASP A 80 -4.84 -17.58 -1.28
N GLY A 81 -5.42 -17.99 -0.15
CA GLY A 81 -4.65 -18.35 1.04
C GLY A 81 -3.66 -19.50 0.82
N VAL A 82 -3.94 -20.43 -0.11
CA VAL A 82 -3.05 -21.56 -0.40
C VAL A 82 -1.83 -21.08 -1.19
N ALA A 83 -2.06 -20.31 -2.26
CA ALA A 83 -0.96 -19.76 -3.05
C ALA A 83 -0.12 -18.76 -2.24
N LEU A 84 -0.77 -17.93 -1.40
CA LEU A 84 -0.06 -16.99 -0.53
C LEU A 84 0.78 -17.72 0.52
N GLU A 85 0.24 -18.75 1.19
CA GLU A 85 1.01 -19.54 2.14
C GLU A 85 2.20 -20.25 1.48
N ALA A 86 2.05 -20.73 0.23
CA ALA A 86 3.15 -21.34 -0.50
C ALA A 86 4.33 -20.36 -0.70
N VAL A 87 4.07 -19.06 -0.90
CA VAL A 87 5.13 -18.03 -0.91
C VAL A 87 5.84 -17.95 0.45
N PHE A 88 5.10 -17.96 1.55
CA PHE A 88 5.68 -17.94 2.90
C PHE A 88 6.48 -19.20 3.26
N GLN A 89 6.22 -20.34 2.60
CA GLN A 89 7.00 -21.56 2.77
C GLN A 89 8.35 -21.50 2.04
N LEU A 90 8.49 -20.67 1.01
CA LEU A 90 9.71 -20.54 0.21
C LEU A 90 10.73 -19.56 0.79
N TYR A 91 10.29 -18.59 1.61
CA TYR A 91 11.13 -17.50 2.06
C TYR A 91 10.95 -17.22 3.56
N THR A 92 11.99 -16.66 4.17
CA THR A 92 11.91 -16.07 5.51
C THR A 92 11.91 -14.55 5.36
N PHE A 93 10.82 -13.91 5.79
CA PHE A 93 10.67 -12.46 5.66
C PHE A 93 11.09 -11.74 6.94
N SER A 94 11.92 -10.70 6.79
CA SER A 94 12.28 -9.81 7.88
C SER A 94 11.28 -8.67 8.04
N ALA A 95 10.62 -8.25 6.96
CA ALA A 95 9.60 -7.22 6.96
C ALA A 95 8.62 -7.37 5.78
N CYS A 96 7.46 -6.74 5.91
CA CYS A 96 6.46 -6.63 4.86
C CYS A 96 6.07 -5.18 4.60
N ILE A 97 5.97 -4.78 3.33
CA ILE A 97 5.37 -3.52 2.89
C ILE A 97 4.08 -3.84 2.11
N HIS A 98 2.93 -3.45 2.66
CA HIS A 98 1.62 -3.86 2.18
C HIS A 98 0.91 -2.76 1.37
N PHE A 99 1.12 -2.74 0.06
CA PHE A 99 0.41 -1.84 -0.88
C PHE A 99 -0.87 -2.43 -1.46
N ALA A 100 -0.97 -3.76 -1.56
CA ALA A 100 -2.07 -4.44 -2.25
C ALA A 100 -3.45 -4.03 -1.71
N GLY A 101 -4.33 -3.61 -2.61
CA GLY A 101 -5.69 -3.20 -2.29
C GLY A 101 -6.30 -2.36 -3.42
N LEU A 102 -7.62 -2.37 -3.52
CA LEU A 102 -8.37 -1.48 -4.39
C LEU A 102 -8.39 -0.07 -3.77
N LYS A 103 -8.27 0.96 -4.61
CA LYS A 103 -8.01 2.35 -4.16
C LYS A 103 -8.97 3.43 -4.68
N ALA A 104 -9.89 3.12 -5.59
CA ALA A 104 -10.73 4.13 -6.22
C ALA A 104 -11.95 4.47 -5.34
N VAL A 105 -11.95 5.67 -4.76
CA VAL A 105 -13.04 6.15 -3.88
C VAL A 105 -14.41 6.04 -4.56
N GLY A 106 -14.54 6.54 -5.79
CA GLY A 106 -15.82 6.53 -6.53
C GLY A 106 -16.33 5.12 -6.82
N GLU A 107 -15.45 4.23 -7.25
CA GLU A 107 -15.77 2.82 -7.53
C GLU A 107 -16.15 2.07 -6.25
N SER A 108 -15.50 2.37 -5.12
CA SER A 108 -15.80 1.73 -3.84
C SER A 108 -17.25 1.93 -3.38
N SER A 109 -17.87 3.05 -3.77
CA SER A 109 -19.30 3.30 -3.51
C SER A 109 -20.23 2.48 -4.40
N GLN A 110 -19.75 2.02 -5.56
CA GLN A 110 -20.51 1.18 -6.50
C GLN A 110 -20.36 -0.31 -6.18
N ILE A 111 -19.16 -0.75 -5.80
CA ILE A 111 -18.85 -2.16 -5.48
C ILE A 111 -18.25 -2.34 -4.07
N PRO A 112 -18.94 -1.88 -3.01
CA PRO A 112 -18.37 -1.84 -1.66
C PRO A 112 -17.93 -3.21 -1.13
N LEU A 113 -18.70 -4.28 -1.41
CA LEU A 113 -18.35 -5.63 -0.96
C LEU A 113 -17.02 -6.13 -1.55
N GLY A 114 -16.74 -5.81 -2.82
CA GLY A 114 -15.46 -6.14 -3.45
C GLY A 114 -14.30 -5.41 -2.78
N TYR A 115 -14.48 -4.16 -2.37
CA TYR A 115 -13.47 -3.41 -1.60
C TYR A 115 -13.24 -4.01 -0.22
N TYR A 116 -14.29 -4.38 0.51
CA TYR A 116 -14.13 -5.03 1.81
C TYR A 116 -13.45 -6.40 1.68
N GLN A 117 -13.85 -7.21 0.71
CA GLN A 117 -13.23 -8.50 0.47
C GLN A 117 -11.75 -8.35 0.13
N THR A 118 -11.41 -7.57 -0.91
CA THR A 118 -10.02 -7.43 -1.34
C THR A 118 -9.15 -6.76 -0.28
N ASN A 119 -9.60 -5.64 0.30
CA ASN A 119 -8.76 -4.87 1.22
C ASN A 119 -8.74 -5.52 2.60
N VAL A 120 -9.90 -5.76 3.23
CA VAL A 120 -9.93 -6.23 4.62
C VAL A 120 -9.58 -7.71 4.71
N THR A 121 -10.25 -8.58 3.93
CA THR A 121 -9.93 -10.03 3.97
C THR A 121 -8.54 -10.30 3.43
N GLY A 122 -8.10 -9.62 2.37
CA GLY A 122 -6.73 -9.73 1.86
C GLY A 122 -5.68 -9.36 2.91
N THR A 123 -5.87 -8.27 3.66
CA THR A 123 -4.96 -7.92 4.77
C THR A 123 -5.04 -8.95 5.91
N LEU A 124 -6.21 -9.47 6.26
CA LEU A 124 -6.34 -10.50 7.29
C LEU A 124 -5.55 -11.76 6.94
N ASN A 125 -5.67 -12.26 5.70
CA ASN A 125 -4.91 -13.41 5.22
C ASN A 125 -3.40 -13.16 5.31
N LEU A 126 -2.95 -11.97 4.90
CA LEU A 126 -1.53 -11.57 4.97
C LEU A 126 -1.03 -11.52 6.41
N VAL A 127 -1.75 -10.82 7.31
CA VAL A 127 -1.33 -10.61 8.71
C VAL A 127 -1.32 -11.94 9.47
N GLN A 128 -2.26 -12.84 9.21
CA GLN A 128 -2.24 -14.20 9.78
C GLN A 128 -0.98 -14.97 9.38
N LEU A 129 -0.55 -14.87 8.11
CA LEU A 129 0.68 -15.52 7.65
C LEU A 129 1.94 -14.84 8.19
N LEU A 130 1.99 -13.50 8.24
CA LEU A 130 3.06 -12.77 8.94
C LEU A 130 3.17 -13.24 10.40
N GLN A 131 2.03 -13.41 11.07
CA GLN A 131 1.98 -13.91 12.44
C GLN A 131 2.50 -15.36 12.54
N LYS A 132 1.96 -16.28 11.72
CA LYS A 132 2.31 -17.70 11.67
C LYS A 132 3.80 -17.94 11.37
N TYR A 133 4.38 -17.16 10.45
CA TYR A 133 5.78 -17.28 10.02
C TYR A 133 6.72 -16.30 10.73
N THR A 134 6.32 -15.81 11.92
CA THR A 134 7.17 -14.99 12.81
C THR A 134 7.68 -13.65 12.25
N CYS A 135 7.15 -13.17 11.13
CA CYS A 135 7.45 -11.82 10.63
C CYS A 135 6.56 -10.80 11.36
N ARG A 136 7.16 -9.94 12.18
CA ARG A 136 6.44 -8.97 13.03
C ARG A 136 6.64 -7.51 12.63
N ASN A 137 7.26 -7.28 11.49
CA ASN A 137 7.55 -5.95 10.97
C ASN A 137 6.67 -5.66 9.75
N LEU A 138 5.78 -4.68 9.86
CA LEU A 138 4.81 -4.36 8.80
C LEU A 138 4.72 -2.85 8.59
N ILE A 139 4.86 -2.44 7.34
CA ILE A 139 4.55 -1.09 6.87
C ILE A 139 3.26 -1.19 6.06
N PHE A 140 2.19 -0.58 6.55
CA PHE A 140 0.89 -0.60 5.90
C PHE A 140 0.61 0.71 5.16
N SER A 141 0.14 0.57 3.92
CA SER A 141 -0.38 1.66 3.11
C SER A 141 -1.77 2.10 3.58
N SER A 142 -1.81 3.01 4.54
CA SER A 142 -3.03 3.72 4.93
C SER A 142 -3.25 4.95 4.02
N SER A 143 -4.19 5.81 4.38
CA SER A 143 -4.68 6.90 3.54
C SER A 143 -5.25 8.04 4.37
N ALA A 144 -5.07 9.28 3.93
CA ALA A 144 -5.69 10.46 4.54
C ALA A 144 -7.24 10.37 4.57
N THR A 145 -7.85 9.47 3.80
CA THR A 145 -9.29 9.19 3.88
C THR A 145 -9.75 8.67 5.25
N VAL A 146 -8.83 8.17 6.09
CA VAL A 146 -9.14 7.75 7.47
C VAL A 146 -9.40 8.92 8.41
N TYR A 147 -9.19 10.17 7.96
CA TYR A 147 -9.58 11.37 8.72
C TYR A 147 -11.04 11.80 8.43
N GLY A 148 -11.73 11.14 7.49
CA GLY A 148 -13.14 11.40 7.21
C GLY A 148 -13.41 12.83 6.75
N LEU A 149 -14.27 13.53 7.49
CA LEU A 149 -14.54 14.96 7.31
C LEU A 149 -13.74 15.73 8.37
N PRO A 150 -12.64 16.41 8.00
CA PRO A 150 -11.91 17.26 8.93
C PRO A 150 -12.84 18.29 9.57
N THR A 151 -12.66 18.53 10.88
CA THR A 151 -13.44 19.51 11.64
C THR A 151 -12.96 20.94 11.47
N SER A 152 -11.80 21.13 10.84
CA SER A 152 -11.22 22.43 10.49
C SER A 152 -10.35 22.32 9.24
N ASP A 153 -9.98 23.46 8.67
CA ASP A 153 -9.02 23.55 7.55
C ASP A 153 -7.54 23.48 8.00
N ALA A 154 -7.28 23.20 9.28
CA ALA A 154 -5.92 23.07 9.79
C ALA A 154 -5.24 21.80 9.22
N PRO A 155 -3.91 21.82 9.00
CA PRO A 155 -3.16 20.62 8.66
C PRO A 155 -3.40 19.48 9.66
N LEU A 156 -3.68 18.29 9.13
CA LEU A 156 -4.07 17.11 9.88
C LEU A 156 -2.85 16.46 10.54
N LYS A 157 -2.89 16.36 11.87
CA LYS A 157 -1.93 15.59 12.67
C LYS A 157 -2.41 14.16 12.85
N GLU A 158 -1.50 13.26 13.22
CA GLU A 158 -1.79 11.83 13.39
C GLU A 158 -2.76 11.52 14.54
N ASP A 159 -2.83 12.40 15.54
CA ASP A 159 -3.75 12.36 16.68
C ASP A 159 -5.13 12.97 16.38
N ALA A 160 -5.34 13.51 15.17
CA ALA A 160 -6.65 13.98 14.74
C ALA A 160 -7.68 12.84 14.76
N PRO A 161 -8.95 13.13 15.09
CA PRO A 161 -10.02 12.13 15.05
C PRO A 161 -10.09 11.43 13.70
N THR A 162 -10.26 10.10 13.74
CA THR A 162 -10.41 9.29 12.54
C THR A 162 -11.87 8.97 12.25
N GLY A 163 -12.18 8.78 10.98
CA GLY A 163 -13.50 8.47 10.44
C GLY A 163 -13.42 8.23 8.93
N ALA A 164 -14.50 7.81 8.29
CA ALA A 164 -14.51 7.58 6.85
C ALA A 164 -15.86 7.89 6.21
N THR A 165 -15.82 8.57 5.06
CA THR A 165 -17.01 9.03 4.31
C THR A 165 -17.40 8.08 3.18
N ASN A 166 -16.56 7.12 2.84
CA ASN A 166 -16.73 6.21 1.71
C ASN A 166 -16.21 4.79 2.04
N PRO A 167 -16.65 3.75 1.31
CA PRO A 167 -16.24 2.37 1.57
C PRO A 167 -14.73 2.15 1.53
N TYR A 168 -14.00 2.70 0.55
CA TYR A 168 -12.53 2.62 0.52
C TYR A 168 -11.89 3.14 1.81
N GLY A 169 -12.26 4.35 2.24
CA GLY A 169 -11.76 4.94 3.49
C GLY A 169 -12.08 4.07 4.71
N ARG A 170 -13.28 3.46 4.75
CA ARG A 170 -13.66 2.53 5.83
C ARG A 170 -12.78 1.29 5.83
N THR A 171 -12.45 0.72 4.67
CA THR A 171 -11.52 -0.43 4.63
C THR A 171 -10.17 -0.10 5.25
N LYS A 172 -9.59 1.06 4.95
CA LYS A 172 -8.31 1.50 5.52
C LYS A 172 -8.42 1.71 7.03
N LEU A 173 -9.51 2.34 7.50
CA LEU A 173 -9.75 2.54 8.93
C LEU A 173 -9.91 1.21 9.69
N TYR A 174 -10.69 0.27 9.15
CA TYR A 174 -10.86 -1.06 9.75
C TYR A 174 -9.55 -1.84 9.80
N ILE A 175 -8.73 -1.75 8.74
CA ILE A 175 -7.40 -2.36 8.76
C ILE A 175 -6.50 -1.71 9.81
N GLU A 176 -6.49 -0.38 9.96
CA GLU A 176 -5.73 0.26 11.05
C GLU A 176 -6.17 -0.26 12.43
N GLN A 177 -7.47 -0.43 12.66
CA GLN A 177 -7.99 -0.99 13.92
C GLN A 177 -7.54 -2.44 14.13
N ILE A 178 -7.71 -3.30 13.12
CA ILE A 178 -7.25 -4.70 13.15
C ILE A 178 -5.75 -4.78 13.49
N LEU A 179 -4.94 -3.90 12.88
CA LEU A 179 -3.50 -3.88 13.11
C LEU A 179 -3.13 -3.38 14.51
N ARG A 180 -3.88 -2.44 15.08
CA ARG A 180 -3.72 -2.01 16.48
C ARG A 180 -4.06 -3.15 17.43
N ASP A 181 -5.22 -3.79 17.26
CA ASP A 181 -5.65 -4.93 18.06
C ASP A 181 -4.63 -6.08 17.97
N THR A 182 -4.07 -6.33 16.77
CA THR A 182 -3.04 -7.33 16.55
C THR A 182 -1.77 -7.02 17.35
N ALA A 183 -1.28 -5.77 17.30
CA ALA A 183 -0.11 -5.36 18.07
C ALA A 183 -0.33 -5.44 19.58
N GLU A 184 -1.52 -5.06 20.05
CA GLU A 184 -1.92 -5.12 21.46
C GLU A 184 -2.09 -6.55 21.97
N SER A 185 -2.49 -7.49 21.09
CA SER A 185 -2.63 -8.91 21.44
C SER A 185 -1.29 -9.62 21.71
N GLU A 186 -0.19 -9.12 21.15
CA GLU A 186 1.17 -9.62 21.40
C GLU A 186 2.10 -8.46 21.81
N PRO A 187 1.96 -7.94 23.04
CA PRO A 187 2.70 -6.77 23.49
C PRO A 187 4.21 -6.93 23.29
N GLY A 188 4.78 -5.95 22.61
CA GLY A 188 6.20 -5.85 22.36
C GLY A 188 6.78 -6.77 21.28
N LYS A 189 5.94 -7.50 20.54
CA LYS A 189 6.41 -8.29 19.40
C LYS A 189 6.30 -7.54 18.07
N TRP A 190 5.24 -6.76 17.89
CA TRP A 190 4.92 -6.12 16.61
C TRP A 190 5.56 -4.74 16.46
N ASN A 191 6.09 -4.49 15.27
CA ASN A 191 6.48 -3.17 14.78
C ASN A 191 5.67 -2.85 13.53
N ILE A 192 4.53 -2.18 13.73
CA ILE A 192 3.60 -1.80 12.68
C ILE A 192 3.67 -0.29 12.47
N ILE A 193 3.93 0.11 11.24
CA ILE A 193 3.90 1.51 10.80
C ILE A 193 2.70 1.70 9.86
N LEU A 194 1.80 2.60 10.22
CA LEU A 194 0.63 2.96 9.41
C LEU A 194 0.95 4.26 8.64
N LEU A 195 1.39 4.14 7.40
CA LEU A 195 1.70 5.33 6.60
C LEU A 195 0.42 5.87 5.96
N ARG A 196 -0.07 7.00 6.46
CA ARG A 196 -1.26 7.69 5.93
C ARG A 196 -0.84 8.60 4.79
N TYR A 197 -0.95 8.10 3.56
CA TYR A 197 -0.60 8.89 2.38
C TYR A 197 -1.66 9.94 2.09
N PHE A 198 -1.20 11.08 1.58
CA PHE A 198 -2.08 12.07 0.99
C PHE A 198 -2.25 11.78 -0.52
N ASN A 199 -1.95 12.71 -1.42
CA ASN A 199 -2.25 12.52 -2.84
C ASN A 199 -0.96 12.34 -3.67
N PRO A 200 -0.45 11.10 -3.83
CA PRO A 200 0.74 10.86 -4.65
C PRO A 200 0.53 11.17 -6.12
N VAL A 201 1.49 11.86 -6.72
CA VAL A 201 1.53 12.27 -8.13
C VAL A 201 2.98 12.27 -8.65
N GLY A 202 3.18 12.54 -9.93
CA GLY A 202 4.50 12.50 -10.55
C GLY A 202 4.85 11.12 -11.11
N ALA A 203 6.13 10.93 -11.42
CA ALA A 203 6.69 9.68 -11.89
C ALA A 203 8.16 9.59 -11.50
N HIS A 204 8.85 8.53 -11.88
CA HIS A 204 10.31 8.51 -11.76
C HIS A 204 10.91 9.50 -12.76
N GLU A 205 11.96 10.22 -12.37
CA GLU A 205 12.64 11.22 -13.17
C GLU A 205 13.21 10.68 -14.50
N SER A 206 13.38 9.37 -14.64
CA SER A 206 13.78 8.73 -15.91
C SER A 206 12.65 8.72 -16.95
N GLY A 207 11.40 8.90 -16.52
CA GLY A 207 10.21 8.67 -17.33
C GLY A 207 10.01 7.20 -17.74
N ARG A 208 10.72 6.23 -17.12
CA ARG A 208 10.59 4.79 -17.45
C ARG A 208 9.52 4.06 -16.63
N ILE A 209 9.21 4.56 -15.44
CA ILE A 209 8.08 4.07 -14.63
C ILE A 209 7.24 5.27 -14.18
N GLY A 210 5.92 5.07 -14.11
CA GLY A 210 4.92 6.04 -13.69
C GLY A 210 3.57 5.37 -13.42
N GLU A 211 2.53 6.17 -13.23
CA GLU A 211 1.17 5.66 -13.02
C GLU A 211 0.52 5.25 -14.35
N ASP A 212 0.08 3.99 -14.45
CA ASP A 212 -0.62 3.43 -15.60
C ASP A 212 -1.80 2.57 -15.13
N PRO A 213 -2.92 3.20 -14.72
CA PRO A 213 -4.06 2.46 -14.19
C PRO A 213 -4.84 1.82 -15.34
N ASN A 214 -5.42 0.65 -15.08
CA ASN A 214 -6.30 0.00 -16.04
C ASN A 214 -7.59 0.82 -16.24
N GLY A 215 -8.00 1.01 -17.49
CA GLY A 215 -9.24 1.71 -17.84
C GLY A 215 -9.15 3.23 -17.68
N THR A 216 -10.23 3.86 -17.19
CA THR A 216 -10.27 5.31 -17.01
C THR A 216 -9.70 5.70 -15.65
N PRO A 217 -8.68 6.59 -15.59
CA PRO A 217 -8.11 6.99 -14.32
C PRO A 217 -9.15 7.66 -13.40
N ASN A 218 -9.18 7.21 -12.15
CA ASN A 218 -10.04 7.80 -11.11
C ASN A 218 -9.37 8.99 -10.38
N ASN A 219 -8.05 9.10 -10.48
CA ASN A 219 -7.24 10.15 -9.87
C ASN A 219 -7.06 11.33 -10.84
N LEU A 220 -6.92 12.56 -10.30
CA LEU A 220 -6.85 13.79 -11.09
C LEU A 220 -5.68 13.78 -12.09
N MET A 221 -4.45 13.63 -11.59
CA MET A 221 -3.27 13.90 -12.42
C MET A 221 -3.06 12.93 -13.59
N PRO A 222 -3.28 11.61 -13.46
CA PRO A 222 -3.24 10.73 -14.63
C PRO A 222 -4.32 11.07 -15.67
N TYR A 223 -5.51 11.52 -15.23
CA TYR A 223 -6.55 11.95 -16.15
C TYR A 223 -6.14 13.25 -16.88
N VAL A 224 -5.60 14.22 -16.15
CA VAL A 224 -5.07 15.48 -16.72
C VAL A 224 -3.95 15.18 -17.73
N ALA A 225 -3.03 14.28 -17.41
CA ALA A 225 -1.95 13.87 -18.32
C ALA A 225 -2.49 13.18 -19.60
N GLN A 226 -3.53 12.35 -19.49
CA GLN A 226 -4.18 11.75 -20.65
C GLN A 226 -4.90 12.78 -21.54
N VAL A 227 -5.46 13.85 -20.96
CA VAL A 227 -5.99 14.98 -21.75
C VAL A 227 -4.86 15.74 -22.44
N ALA A 228 -3.76 16.01 -21.72
CA ALA A 228 -2.61 16.72 -22.27
C ALA A 228 -1.97 16.01 -23.48
N ILE A 229 -1.93 14.67 -23.49
CA ILE A 229 -1.42 13.88 -24.62
C ILE A 229 -2.50 13.55 -25.68
N GLY A 230 -3.73 14.05 -25.52
CA GLY A 230 -4.82 13.89 -26.49
C GLY A 230 -5.58 12.56 -26.44
N ARG A 231 -5.33 11.69 -25.45
CA ARG A 231 -6.10 10.44 -25.25
C ARG A 231 -7.51 10.69 -24.74
N ARG A 232 -7.77 11.87 -24.19
CA ARG A 232 -9.07 12.31 -23.69
C ARG A 232 -9.37 13.74 -24.11
N PRO A 233 -10.64 14.09 -24.34
CA PRO A 233 -10.98 15.40 -24.89
C PRO A 233 -10.98 16.53 -23.86
N ILE A 234 -11.36 16.26 -22.60
CA ILE A 234 -11.60 17.32 -21.61
C ILE A 234 -11.49 16.80 -20.17
N ILE A 235 -11.00 17.65 -19.27
CA ILE A 235 -10.93 17.42 -17.82
C ILE A 235 -12.29 17.75 -17.18
N ASN A 236 -12.80 16.89 -16.30
CA ASN A 236 -14.00 17.18 -15.51
C ASN A 236 -13.57 17.68 -14.12
N VAL A 237 -13.86 18.94 -13.80
CA VAL A 237 -13.63 19.55 -12.47
C VAL A 237 -14.86 19.35 -11.60
N PHE A 238 -14.75 18.56 -10.53
CA PHE A 238 -15.86 18.21 -9.66
C PHE A 238 -16.11 19.28 -8.59
N GLY A 239 -17.04 20.19 -8.86
CA GLY A 239 -17.42 21.29 -7.97
C GLY A 239 -16.51 22.51 -8.08
N ASN A 240 -17.11 23.69 -7.95
CA ASN A 240 -16.45 25.01 -7.96
C ASN A 240 -17.03 25.96 -6.89
N ASP A 241 -17.70 25.40 -5.89
CA ASP A 241 -18.44 26.11 -4.85
C ASP A 241 -18.00 25.68 -3.43
N TYR A 242 -16.86 24.99 -3.29
CA TYR A 242 -16.26 24.69 -1.99
C TYR A 242 -15.78 25.98 -1.31
N HIS A 243 -15.72 25.99 0.02
CA HIS A 243 -15.17 27.11 0.79
C HIS A 243 -13.62 27.08 0.75
N THR A 244 -13.08 27.32 -0.44
CA THR A 244 -11.66 27.23 -0.80
C THR A 244 -11.32 28.38 -1.74
N LYS A 245 -10.04 28.73 -1.88
CA LYS A 245 -9.56 29.93 -2.60
C LYS A 245 -10.12 30.15 -4.02
N ASP A 246 -10.44 29.09 -4.76
CA ASP A 246 -11.00 29.14 -6.11
C ASP A 246 -12.28 28.29 -6.26
N GLY A 247 -12.89 27.90 -5.15
CA GLY A 247 -14.08 27.05 -5.13
C GLY A 247 -13.85 25.58 -5.44
N THR A 248 -12.64 25.16 -5.83
CA THR A 248 -12.34 23.74 -6.12
C THR A 248 -11.63 23.04 -4.96
N GLY A 249 -11.76 21.71 -4.89
CA GLY A 249 -11.17 20.93 -3.80
C GLY A 249 -9.65 21.11 -3.68
N VAL A 250 -9.16 21.28 -2.45
CA VAL A 250 -7.75 21.43 -2.10
C VAL A 250 -7.21 20.14 -1.50
N ARG A 251 -6.07 19.68 -2.00
CA ARG A 251 -5.38 18.46 -1.54
C ARG A 251 -3.90 18.71 -1.37
N ASP A 252 -3.28 17.98 -0.45
CA ASP A 252 -1.82 17.89 -0.33
C ASP A 252 -1.28 16.85 -1.31
N TYR A 253 -0.71 17.35 -2.41
CA TYR A 253 -0.09 16.53 -3.44
C TYR A 253 1.38 16.31 -3.09
N ILE A 254 1.79 15.03 -3.12
CA ILE A 254 3.14 14.61 -2.78
C ILE A 254 3.78 13.89 -3.98
N HIS A 255 5.05 14.16 -4.24
CA HIS A 255 5.77 13.49 -5.32
C HIS A 255 5.97 12.01 -4.98
N ILE A 256 5.76 11.13 -5.97
CA ILE A 256 5.82 9.68 -5.78
C ILE A 256 7.18 9.19 -5.28
N GLN A 257 8.28 9.82 -5.72
CA GLN A 257 9.62 9.51 -5.23
C GLN A 257 9.81 9.90 -3.75
N ASP A 258 9.21 10.99 -3.28
CA ASP A 258 9.26 11.37 -1.86
C ASP A 258 8.47 10.38 -1.01
N LEU A 259 7.30 9.97 -1.51
CA LEU A 259 6.51 8.94 -0.87
C LEU A 259 7.25 7.60 -0.80
N ALA A 260 7.93 7.19 -1.87
CA ALA A 260 8.76 5.99 -1.90
C ALA A 260 9.92 6.07 -0.90
N ARG A 261 10.60 7.22 -0.78
CA ARG A 261 11.61 7.45 0.28
C ARG A 261 11.02 7.38 1.69
N GLY A 262 9.75 7.73 1.87
CA GLY A 262 9.04 7.57 3.14
C GLY A 262 8.97 6.12 3.61
N HIS A 263 8.87 5.16 2.68
CA HIS A 263 8.89 3.73 3.00
C HIS A 263 10.28 3.25 3.42
N VAL A 264 11.32 3.76 2.76
CA VAL A 264 12.71 3.50 3.14
C VAL A 264 12.97 4.02 4.56
N ALA A 265 12.51 5.24 4.87
CA ALA A 265 12.64 5.82 6.20
C ALA A 265 11.86 5.03 7.27
N ALA A 266 10.64 4.59 6.96
CA ALA A 266 9.86 3.71 7.83
C ALA A 266 10.55 2.35 8.08
N LEU A 267 11.16 1.76 7.05
CA LEU A 267 11.93 0.52 7.20
C LEU A 267 13.18 0.75 8.08
N ALA A 268 13.92 1.83 7.86
CA ALA A 268 15.06 2.20 8.69
C ALA A 268 14.67 2.45 10.15
N LYS A 269 13.48 2.99 10.41
CA LYS A 269 12.91 3.13 11.76
C LYS A 269 12.70 1.78 12.42
N ILE A 270 12.11 0.81 11.71
CA ILE A 270 11.96 -0.57 12.19
C ILE A 270 13.33 -1.17 12.50
N GLU A 271 14.30 -1.07 11.59
CA GLU A 271 15.66 -1.58 11.80
C GLU A 271 16.35 -0.98 13.03
N THR A 272 16.11 0.32 13.29
CA THR A 272 16.61 1.01 14.48
C THR A 272 15.94 0.48 15.75
N VAL A 273 14.61 0.30 15.72
CA VAL A 273 13.83 -0.23 16.84
C VAL A 273 14.23 -1.67 17.19
N LEU A 274 14.51 -2.51 16.20
CA LEU A 274 14.98 -3.89 16.40
C LEU A 274 16.32 -3.98 17.13
N ARG A 275 17.13 -2.91 17.12
CA ARG A 275 18.38 -2.79 17.88
C ARG A 275 18.19 -2.18 19.27
N SER A 276 16.96 -1.83 19.63
CA SER A 276 16.58 -1.22 20.90
C SER A 276 15.72 -2.16 21.72
N GLU A 277 15.67 -1.95 23.04
CA GLU A 277 14.82 -2.74 23.94
C GLU A 277 13.33 -2.30 23.91
N LYS A 278 12.98 -1.29 23.11
CA LYS A 278 11.64 -0.70 23.08
C LYS A 278 10.95 -0.98 21.73
N PRO A 279 10.07 -1.98 21.65
CA PRO A 279 9.31 -2.28 20.45
C PRO A 279 8.36 -1.13 20.08
N LEU A 280 8.05 -0.98 18.78
CA LEU A 280 7.31 0.17 18.26
C LEU A 280 5.80 0.08 18.58
N GLY A 281 5.22 -1.12 18.60
CA GLY A 281 3.77 -1.29 18.63
C GLY A 281 3.16 -0.94 17.28
N CYS A 282 2.11 -0.11 17.27
CA CYS A 282 1.41 0.31 16.05
C CYS A 282 1.28 1.84 15.96
N VAL A 283 2.08 2.45 15.09
CA VAL A 283 2.25 3.92 15.04
C VAL A 283 1.91 4.47 13.66
N PRO A 284 1.01 5.48 13.58
CA PRO A 284 0.72 6.18 12.33
C PRO A 284 1.73 7.29 12.03
N TYR A 285 1.98 7.55 10.74
CA TYR A 285 2.67 8.75 10.26
C TYR A 285 1.98 9.30 9.01
N ASN A 286 1.83 10.62 8.94
CA ASN A 286 1.37 11.32 7.76
C ASN A 286 2.51 11.52 6.77
N LEU A 287 2.31 11.05 5.54
CA LEU A 287 3.22 11.32 4.43
C LEU A 287 2.54 12.28 3.43
N GLY A 288 2.81 13.57 3.64
CA GLY A 288 2.39 14.69 2.82
C GLY A 288 3.44 15.80 2.85
N THR A 289 3.18 16.90 2.14
CA THR A 289 4.08 18.06 2.04
C THR A 289 3.76 19.14 3.09
N GLY A 290 2.52 19.15 3.59
CA GLY A 290 1.96 20.26 4.35
C GLY A 290 1.51 21.45 3.52
N SER A 291 1.54 21.32 2.19
CA SER A 291 1.09 22.35 1.24
C SER A 291 -0.13 21.87 0.47
N GLY A 292 -1.18 22.68 0.43
CA GLY A 292 -2.42 22.36 -0.29
C GLY A 292 -2.53 23.06 -1.64
N TYR A 293 -2.85 22.29 -2.69
CA TYR A 293 -3.15 22.82 -4.02
C TYR A 293 -4.58 22.50 -4.43
N SER A 294 -5.23 23.45 -5.08
CA SER A 294 -6.57 23.27 -5.63
C SER A 294 -6.55 22.48 -6.94
N VAL A 295 -7.71 21.97 -7.38
CA VAL A 295 -7.81 21.31 -8.69
C VAL A 295 -7.38 22.25 -9.82
N MET A 296 -7.76 23.53 -9.74
CA MET A 296 -7.38 24.50 -10.78
C MET A 296 -5.88 24.78 -10.80
N GLU A 297 -5.22 24.88 -9.65
CA GLU A 297 -3.77 25.05 -9.60
C GLU A 297 -3.04 23.87 -10.24
N MET A 298 -3.50 22.64 -10.00
CA MET A 298 -2.92 21.45 -10.62
C MET A 298 -3.08 21.46 -12.15
N ILE A 299 -4.27 21.83 -12.66
CA ILE A 299 -4.54 21.91 -14.10
C ILE A 299 -3.68 23.00 -14.75
N HIS A 300 -3.60 24.19 -14.16
CA HIS A 300 -2.79 25.29 -14.69
C HIS A 300 -1.29 24.98 -14.62
N SER A 301 -0.81 24.37 -13.53
CA SER A 301 0.59 23.96 -13.41
C SER A 301 0.95 22.94 -14.50
N MET A 302 0.10 21.93 -14.71
CA MET A 302 0.30 20.97 -15.80
C MET A 302 0.25 21.65 -17.17
N GLY A 303 -0.67 22.59 -17.40
CA GLY A 303 -0.73 23.35 -18.65
C GLY A 303 0.56 24.13 -18.93
N LYS A 304 1.16 24.76 -17.91
CA LYS A 304 2.47 25.41 -18.01
C LYS A 304 3.59 24.41 -18.37
N THR A 305 3.61 23.24 -17.73
CA THR A 305 4.59 22.18 -18.04
C THR A 305 4.46 21.64 -19.46
N VAL A 306 3.23 21.50 -19.95
CA VAL A 306 2.95 21.01 -21.31
C VAL A 306 3.23 22.10 -22.35
N GLY A 307 3.06 23.38 -21.99
CA GLY A 307 3.28 24.54 -22.85
C GLY A 307 1.99 25.12 -23.47
N HIS A 308 0.81 24.66 -23.04
CA HIS A 308 -0.49 25.19 -23.47
C HIS A 308 -1.58 24.95 -22.41
N ASP A 309 -2.67 25.71 -22.47
CA ASP A 309 -3.82 25.50 -21.59
C ASP A 309 -4.51 24.17 -21.87
N LEU A 310 -5.00 23.52 -20.81
CA LEU A 310 -5.69 22.24 -20.91
C LEU A 310 -7.21 22.43 -20.85
N PRO A 311 -7.99 21.80 -21.75
CA PRO A 311 -9.43 21.96 -21.76
C PRO A 311 -10.04 21.30 -20.53
N PHE A 312 -10.89 22.05 -19.83
CA PHE A 312 -11.66 21.56 -18.69
C PHE A 312 -13.09 22.08 -18.70
N ARG A 313 -13.97 21.41 -17.98
CA ARG A 313 -15.32 21.89 -17.65
C ARG A 313 -15.64 21.61 -16.18
N VAL A 314 -16.38 22.51 -15.57
CA VAL A 314 -16.91 22.30 -14.21
C VAL A 314 -18.18 21.45 -14.29
N ILE A 315 -18.27 20.46 -13.41
CA ILE A 315 -19.45 19.63 -13.19
C ILE A 315 -19.81 19.61 -11.70
N GLY A 316 -20.91 18.96 -11.33
CA GLY A 316 -21.33 18.83 -9.94
C GLY A 316 -20.26 18.17 -9.06
N ARG A 317 -20.36 18.41 -7.74
CA ARG A 317 -19.48 17.77 -6.74
C ARG A 317 -19.59 16.25 -6.83
N ARG A 318 -18.46 15.56 -6.65
CA ARG A 318 -18.45 14.12 -6.51
C ARG A 318 -18.83 13.75 -5.06
N PRO A 319 -19.79 12.84 -4.85
CA PRO A 319 -20.16 12.41 -3.49
C PRO A 319 -18.95 11.90 -2.70
N GLY A 320 -18.80 12.37 -1.47
CA GLY A 320 -17.69 12.00 -0.57
C GLY A 320 -16.43 12.87 -0.70
N ASP A 321 -16.31 13.73 -1.71
CA ASP A 321 -15.20 14.69 -1.78
C ASP A 321 -15.37 15.82 -0.76
N VAL A 322 -14.30 16.04 0.00
CA VAL A 322 -14.20 17.09 1.02
C VAL A 322 -13.52 18.35 0.45
N ALA A 323 -13.69 19.49 1.11
CA ALA A 323 -13.13 20.76 0.66
C ALA A 323 -11.58 20.75 0.69
N THR A 324 -10.99 20.62 1.87
CA THR A 324 -9.54 20.71 2.10
C THR A 324 -9.03 19.49 2.86
N VAL A 325 -7.92 18.91 2.42
CA VAL A 325 -7.19 17.85 3.15
C VAL A 325 -5.70 18.09 2.99
N ILE A 326 -5.03 18.48 4.07
CA ILE A 326 -3.60 18.80 4.09
C ILE A 326 -2.94 18.10 5.29
N ALA A 327 -1.71 17.60 5.11
CA ALA A 327 -0.98 16.92 6.17
C ALA A 327 -0.28 17.91 7.10
N ASP A 328 -0.16 17.59 8.39
CA ASP A 328 0.99 18.02 9.18
C ASP A 328 2.03 16.88 9.13
N PRO A 329 3.15 17.03 8.40
CA PRO A 329 4.19 15.99 8.32
C PRO A 329 5.23 16.07 9.44
N GLY A 330 5.00 16.89 10.48
CA GLY A 330 5.97 17.17 11.54
C GLY A 330 6.45 15.93 12.30
N LEU A 331 5.57 14.95 12.53
CA LEU A 331 5.93 13.71 13.22
C LEU A 331 6.87 12.84 12.36
N ALA A 332 6.60 12.72 11.05
CA ALA A 332 7.47 12.00 10.12
C ALA A 332 8.87 12.66 10.02
N ALA A 333 8.93 13.99 9.98
CA ALA A 333 10.19 14.72 10.01
C ALA A 333 10.99 14.46 11.29
N LYS A 334 10.32 14.47 12.46
CA LYS A 334 10.95 14.28 13.76
C LYS A 334 11.44 12.84 13.98
N GLU A 335 10.62 11.84 13.64
CA GLU A 335 10.86 10.46 14.07
C GLU A 335 11.39 9.53 13.00
N LEU A 336 11.15 9.85 11.72
CA LEU A 336 11.66 9.10 10.57
C LEU A 336 12.81 9.83 9.88
N GLY A 337 13.06 11.10 10.23
CA GLY A 337 14.03 11.94 9.52
C GLY A 337 13.63 12.20 8.06
N TRP A 338 12.33 12.17 7.76
CA TRP A 338 11.80 12.24 6.41
C TRP A 338 11.03 13.55 6.17
N LYS A 339 11.23 14.15 4.99
CA LYS A 339 10.45 15.30 4.52
C LYS A 339 10.30 15.20 3.01
N ALA A 340 9.17 15.67 2.47
CA ALA A 340 9.03 15.89 1.03
C ALA A 340 9.96 17.01 0.57
N GLU A 341 10.60 16.83 -0.58
CA GLU A 341 11.59 17.75 -1.15
C GLU A 341 11.19 18.25 -2.54
N LYS A 342 10.38 17.48 -3.26
CA LYS A 342 9.95 17.77 -4.63
C LYS A 342 8.80 18.77 -4.65
N THR A 343 8.84 19.70 -5.60
CA THR A 343 7.83 20.75 -5.74
C THR A 343 6.68 20.32 -6.64
N LEU A 344 5.63 21.16 -6.74
CA LEU A 344 4.55 20.97 -7.70
C LEU A 344 5.07 20.91 -9.15
N GLU A 345 6.07 21.73 -9.48
CA GLU A 345 6.70 21.76 -10.80
C GLU A 345 7.40 20.43 -11.11
N ASP A 346 8.13 19.87 -10.15
CA ASP A 346 8.76 18.54 -10.30
C ASP A 346 7.68 17.46 -10.57
N MET A 347 6.59 17.48 -9.80
CA MET A 347 5.47 16.54 -9.95
C MET A 347 4.87 16.59 -11.36
N CYS A 348 4.60 17.80 -11.87
CA CYS A 348 4.07 17.97 -13.22
C CYS A 348 5.10 17.56 -14.29
N GLN A 349 6.37 17.96 -14.12
CA GLN A 349 7.43 17.71 -15.09
C GLN A 349 7.76 16.23 -15.24
N ASP A 350 7.86 15.49 -14.13
CA ASP A 350 8.17 14.07 -14.15
C ASP A 350 6.97 13.25 -14.65
N LEU A 351 5.74 13.63 -14.26
CA LEU A 351 4.52 13.04 -14.83
C LEU A 351 4.43 13.26 -16.35
N TRP A 352 4.72 14.47 -16.82
CA TRP A 352 4.70 14.78 -18.25
C TRP A 352 5.76 13.99 -19.01
N ARG A 353 6.98 13.87 -18.46
CA ARG A 353 8.04 13.03 -19.03
C ARG A 353 7.61 11.58 -19.14
N TRP A 354 6.99 11.02 -18.10
CA TRP A 354 6.43 9.66 -18.15
C TRP A 354 5.38 9.53 -19.25
N GLN A 355 4.37 10.41 -19.26
CA GLN A 355 3.23 10.29 -20.16
C GLN A 355 3.61 10.50 -21.63
N THR A 356 4.59 11.35 -21.92
CA THR A 356 5.10 11.59 -23.28
C THR A 356 5.92 10.43 -23.80
N LEU A 357 6.80 9.85 -22.97
CA LEU A 357 7.61 8.68 -23.35
C LEU A 357 6.78 7.40 -23.40
N ASN A 358 5.64 7.35 -22.71
CA ASN A 358 4.78 6.18 -22.57
C ASN A 358 3.30 6.57 -22.79
N PRO A 359 2.91 6.99 -24.00
CA PRO A 359 1.56 7.48 -24.28
C PRO A 359 0.49 6.44 -23.92
N GLU A 360 0.75 5.17 -24.21
CA GLU A 360 -0.11 4.02 -23.89
C GLU A 360 0.36 3.24 -22.65
N GLY A 361 1.11 3.90 -21.76
CA GLY A 361 1.62 3.28 -20.55
C GLY A 361 2.60 2.14 -20.83
N TYR A 362 2.47 1.04 -20.09
CA TYR A 362 3.37 -0.11 -20.20
C TYR A 362 3.05 -1.05 -21.38
N SER A 363 1.96 -0.83 -22.11
CA SER A 363 1.51 -1.76 -23.17
C SER A 363 2.39 -1.70 -24.44
N SER A 364 3.18 -0.64 -24.63
CA SER A 364 3.97 -0.40 -25.84
C SER A 364 5.25 -1.23 -25.95
N SER A 365 5.80 -1.76 -24.85
CA SER A 365 7.07 -2.51 -24.85
C SER A 365 6.94 -3.97 -25.31
N SER A 366 5.73 -4.48 -25.51
CA SER A 366 5.50 -5.85 -26.02
C SER A 366 5.91 -6.08 -27.48
N LYS A 367 6.34 -5.04 -28.22
CA LYS A 367 6.67 -5.12 -29.66
C LYS A 367 8.15 -5.02 -30.02
N GLN A 368 9.06 -4.84 -29.05
CA GLN A 368 10.49 -4.75 -29.34
C GLN A 368 11.31 -5.50 -28.29
N GLU A 369 11.39 -6.83 -28.41
CA GLU A 369 12.55 -7.63 -28.00
C GLU A 369 12.35 -9.09 -28.44
N ALA A 370 12.56 -9.33 -29.73
CA ALA A 370 12.71 -10.67 -30.28
C ALA A 370 13.91 -10.70 -31.24
N THR A 371 15.07 -10.18 -30.81
CA THR A 371 16.38 -10.45 -31.43
C THR A 371 17.49 -9.83 -30.58
N THR A 372 18.11 -10.61 -29.70
CA THR A 372 19.57 -10.91 -29.68
C THR A 372 19.94 -11.69 -28.43
N THR A 373 20.50 -12.87 -28.65
CA THR A 373 21.18 -13.70 -27.67
C THR A 373 22.54 -13.10 -27.33
N THR A 374 22.71 -12.66 -26.08
CA THR A 374 24.03 -12.57 -25.44
C THR A 374 23.90 -12.88 -23.96
N THR A 375 24.56 -13.95 -23.52
CA THR A 375 24.73 -14.35 -22.13
C THR A 375 25.52 -13.29 -21.37
N THR A 376 24.83 -12.53 -20.52
CA THR A 376 25.40 -11.77 -19.40
C THR A 376 24.56 -12.05 -18.17
N HIS A 377 25.18 -12.22 -17.00
CA HIS A 377 24.55 -12.36 -15.68
C HIS A 377 23.81 -11.07 -15.25
N ALA A 378 22.90 -10.58 -16.07
CA ALA A 378 22.02 -9.49 -15.73
C ALA A 378 20.95 -9.99 -14.75
N PRO A 379 20.59 -9.22 -13.72
CA PRO A 379 19.48 -9.55 -12.83
C PRO A 379 18.21 -9.65 -13.67
N GLN A 380 17.57 -10.81 -13.65
CA GLN A 380 16.28 -11.03 -14.28
C GLN A 380 15.20 -11.04 -13.20
N VAL A 381 14.02 -10.52 -13.53
CA VAL A 381 12.83 -10.80 -12.73
C VAL A 381 12.55 -12.29 -12.86
N ILE A 382 12.71 -13.01 -11.75
CA ILE A 382 12.37 -14.42 -11.72
C ILE A 382 10.86 -14.49 -11.51
N THR A 383 10.13 -14.58 -12.62
CA THR A 383 8.68 -14.85 -12.60
C THR A 383 8.50 -16.35 -12.43
N LEU A 384 8.06 -16.75 -11.24
CA LEU A 384 7.74 -18.14 -10.99
C LEU A 384 6.33 -18.46 -11.55
N PRO A 385 6.12 -19.67 -12.11
CA PRO A 385 4.81 -20.07 -12.60
C PRO A 385 3.77 -19.94 -11.49
N THR A 386 2.55 -19.53 -11.87
CA THR A 386 1.42 -19.45 -10.94
C THR A 386 1.32 -20.75 -10.15
N ILE A 387 1.40 -20.66 -8.82
CA ILE A 387 1.24 -21.80 -7.94
C ILE A 387 -0.24 -22.18 -7.99
N SER A 388 -0.63 -23.02 -8.97
CA SER A 388 -1.95 -23.63 -8.96
C SER A 388 -1.96 -24.63 -7.81
N GLY A 389 -2.74 -24.36 -6.77
CA GLY A 389 -3.03 -25.34 -5.72
C GLY A 389 -3.71 -26.56 -6.33
N LYS A 390 -2.94 -27.53 -6.81
CA LYS A 390 -3.47 -28.87 -7.03
C LYS A 390 -3.80 -29.39 -5.64
N HIS A 391 -5.08 -29.62 -5.36
CA HIS A 391 -5.49 -30.53 -4.32
C HIS A 391 -4.73 -31.84 -4.51
N VAL A 392 -3.71 -32.07 -3.69
CA VAL A 392 -3.22 -33.43 -3.49
C VAL A 392 -4.25 -34.07 -2.59
N ILE A 393 -5.20 -34.77 -3.20
CA ILE A 393 -6.01 -35.75 -2.50
C ILE A 393 -5.02 -36.85 -2.09
N VAL A 394 -4.55 -36.79 -0.85
CA VAL A 394 -3.97 -37.95 -0.16
C VAL A 394 -5.09 -38.48 0.74
N ASP A 395 -5.58 -39.68 0.41
CA ASP A 395 -6.51 -40.50 1.20
C ASP A 395 -7.94 -39.98 1.46
N GLY A 396 -8.61 -39.51 0.41
CA GLY A 396 -10.05 -39.75 0.22
C GLY A 396 -11.02 -39.37 1.36
N ARG A 397 -10.67 -38.47 2.27
CA ARG A 397 -11.55 -38.01 3.35
C ARG A 397 -11.60 -36.49 3.39
N SER A 398 -12.78 -35.95 3.09
CA SER A 398 -13.15 -34.56 3.34
C SER A 398 -13.04 -34.24 4.83
N THR A 399 -12.28 -33.21 5.19
CA THR A 399 -12.36 -32.57 6.51
C THR A 399 -13.62 -31.70 6.59
N PRO A 400 -14.40 -31.75 7.68
CA PRO A 400 -15.56 -30.87 7.86
C PRO A 400 -15.13 -29.47 8.33
N PRO A 401 -15.98 -28.44 8.13
CA PRO A 401 -15.64 -27.06 8.49
C PRO A 401 -15.51 -26.89 10.01
N PHE A 402 -14.62 -25.97 10.40
CA PHE A 402 -14.38 -25.45 11.75
C PHE A 402 -15.62 -25.53 12.68
N GLN A 403 -15.55 -26.37 13.70
CA GLN A 403 -16.40 -26.26 14.89
C GLN A 403 -15.73 -25.31 15.88
N LEU A 404 -16.41 -24.20 16.20
CA LEU A 404 -16.15 -23.39 17.38
C LEU A 404 -16.23 -24.29 18.62
N SER A 405 -15.12 -24.46 19.35
CA SER A 405 -15.12 -25.17 20.62
C SER A 405 -15.87 -24.34 21.67
N SER A 406 -17.12 -24.68 21.94
CA SER A 406 -17.87 -24.23 23.11
C SER A 406 -17.33 -24.93 24.35
N ALA A 407 -16.47 -24.27 25.11
CA ALA A 407 -16.08 -24.72 26.44
C ALA A 407 -17.08 -24.18 27.49
N PHE A 408 -18.20 -24.88 27.67
CA PHE A 408 -18.98 -24.84 28.91
C PHE A 408 -19.55 -26.24 29.14
N SER A 409 -18.98 -26.96 30.11
CA SER A 409 -19.54 -28.22 30.62
C SER A 409 -20.59 -27.92 31.69
N PRO A 410 -21.79 -28.55 31.66
CA PRO A 410 -22.79 -28.38 32.70
C PRO A 410 -22.54 -29.37 33.86
N VAL A 411 -22.55 -28.85 35.08
CA VAL A 411 -22.64 -29.66 36.30
C VAL A 411 -24.12 -29.89 36.61
N ASN A 412 -24.54 -31.15 36.62
CA ASN A 412 -25.87 -31.58 37.07
C ASN A 412 -25.94 -31.61 38.61
N SER A 413 -26.94 -30.96 39.20
CA SER A 413 -27.56 -31.33 40.50
C SER A 413 -28.93 -30.62 40.66
N PRO A 414 -29.87 -31.20 41.43
CA PRO A 414 -31.30 -31.14 41.14
C PRO A 414 -32.07 -29.94 41.72
N ALA A 415 -33.25 -29.69 41.14
CA ALA A 415 -34.16 -28.58 41.41
C ALA A 415 -34.79 -28.58 42.82
N PRO A 416 -35.24 -27.40 43.30
CA PRO A 416 -36.63 -27.26 43.71
C PRO A 416 -37.35 -25.96 43.26
N GLU A 417 -38.62 -26.16 42.86
CA GLU A 417 -39.85 -25.33 42.81
C GLU A 417 -39.92 -23.86 42.32
N PRO A 418 -41.08 -23.42 41.75
CA PRO A 418 -41.17 -22.24 40.88
C PRO A 418 -41.95 -21.04 41.47
N ALA A 419 -41.52 -19.81 41.17
CA ALA A 419 -42.34 -18.58 41.03
C ALA A 419 -41.45 -17.36 40.62
N PRO A 420 -41.98 -16.21 40.16
CA PRO A 420 -42.58 -15.98 38.85
C PRO A 420 -41.84 -14.91 38.00
N ARG A 421 -42.22 -14.89 36.71
CA ARG A 421 -41.83 -13.99 35.59
C ARG A 421 -41.37 -12.57 35.97
N LYS A 422 -40.22 -12.17 35.42
CA LYS A 422 -40.02 -10.84 34.80
C LYS A 422 -39.32 -10.99 33.45
N THR A 423 -39.94 -10.38 32.46
CA THR A 423 -39.51 -10.27 31.06
C THR A 423 -38.22 -9.45 30.97
N GLY A 424 -37.09 -10.10 30.68
CA GLY A 424 -35.90 -9.45 30.14
C GLY A 424 -35.78 -9.80 28.66
N ARG A 425 -35.98 -8.83 27.77
CA ARG A 425 -35.39 -8.87 26.44
C ARG A 425 -34.11 -8.06 26.53
N THR A 426 -32.98 -8.73 26.38
CA THR A 426 -31.70 -8.08 26.04
C THR A 426 -31.22 -8.74 24.75
N ALA A 427 -31.51 -8.07 23.63
CA ALA A 427 -30.62 -8.11 22.48
C ALA A 427 -29.52 -7.09 22.79
N ILE A 428 -28.27 -7.47 22.52
CA ILE A 428 -27.09 -6.59 22.68
C ILE A 428 -27.21 -5.40 21.74
#